data_AF-A0A7S2Z3M9-F1
#
_entry.id   AF-A0A7S2Z3M9-F1
#
_cell.length_a   1.000
_cell.length_b   1.000
_cell.length_c   1.000
_cell.angle_alpha   90.00
_cell.angle_beta   90.00
_cell.angle_gamma   90.00
#
_symmetry.space_group_name_H-M   'P 1'
#
loop_
_entity.id
_entity.type
_entity.pdbx_description
1 polymer ?
#
loop_
_entity_poly.entity_id
_entity_poly.type
_entity_poly.pdbx_seq_one_letter_code
_entity_poly.pdbx_strand_id
1 'polypeptide(L)'
;KNPLVALSALLLVECLVAGDMIGVEEDFVRSEVDAFLALLLLDRSEKVRRAAGKLAAVIVDKRASAQQQEQEQQAKRRKKKSGGRSKKQEEEAEEEHAARIRGVFEALGELVEGPLSPGDEDEDEENDGTGGNFDVKAEMSTDLQVAACAAVVPHLPFLVEDWDLLAKAALSCAEEDEREGALRTVLACVRANNEAHSGSGSHGGRKGGKRKGGAGAAAAGAASIEHVTLALAQPVSVLFARCKGSRNAALTSLLSGLLCEMKLELFVARREEAKFSSILRCLVDIGRSNAAAASSSSDNGGGDSTVD
;
A
#
# COMPACT_ATOMS: atom_id res chain seq x y z
N LYS A 1 8.26 17.99 -20.26
CA LYS A 1 9.53 18.70 -19.93
C LYS A 1 9.34 19.98 -19.08
N ASN A 2 8.14 20.58 -18.98
CA ASN A 2 7.88 21.70 -18.06
C ASN A 2 6.99 21.22 -16.88
N PRO A 3 7.48 21.23 -15.62
CA PRO A 3 6.73 20.74 -14.47
C PRO A 3 5.48 21.59 -14.15
N LEU A 4 5.43 22.86 -14.56
CA LEU A 4 4.25 23.70 -14.38
C LEU A 4 3.10 23.29 -15.29
N VAL A 5 3.42 22.83 -16.51
CA VAL A 5 2.41 22.31 -17.45
C VAL A 5 1.86 20.99 -16.93
N ALA A 6 2.72 20.08 -16.48
CA ALA A 6 2.29 18.81 -15.86
C ALA A 6 1.42 19.05 -14.62
N LEU A 7 1.83 19.98 -13.75
CA LEU A 7 1.04 20.36 -12.58
C LEU A 7 -0.33 20.94 -12.95
N SER A 8 -0.37 21.83 -13.95
CA SER A 8 -1.64 22.44 -14.39
C SER A 8 -2.57 21.40 -15.04
N ALA A 9 -2.02 20.44 -15.80
CA ALA A 9 -2.77 19.34 -16.36
C ALA A 9 -3.34 18.42 -15.26
N LEU A 10 -2.52 18.05 -14.26
CA LEU A 10 -2.98 17.24 -13.13
C LEU A 10 -4.10 17.93 -12.34
N LEU A 11 -3.98 19.22 -12.07
CA LEU A 11 -5.04 19.99 -11.39
C LEU A 11 -6.31 20.07 -12.22
N LEU A 12 -6.20 20.22 -13.54
CA LEU A 12 -7.35 20.20 -14.44
C LEU A 12 -8.05 18.83 -14.39
N VAL A 13 -7.30 17.74 -14.50
CA VAL A 13 -7.84 16.38 -14.42
C VAL A 13 -8.47 16.14 -13.04
N GLU A 14 -7.85 16.59 -11.96
CA GLU A 14 -8.42 16.56 -10.60
C GLU A 14 -9.78 17.26 -10.55
N CYS A 15 -9.90 18.47 -11.10
CA CYS A 15 -11.18 19.18 -11.17
C CYS A 15 -12.23 18.44 -12.03
N LEU A 16 -11.81 17.83 -13.14
CA LEU A 16 -12.69 17.10 -14.04
C LEU A 16 -13.21 15.81 -13.39
N VAL A 17 -12.33 15.05 -12.74
CA VAL A 17 -12.69 13.85 -11.99
C VAL A 17 -13.58 14.22 -10.81
N ALA A 18 -13.21 15.24 -10.01
CA ALA A 18 -14.01 15.68 -8.86
C ALA A 18 -15.42 16.15 -9.27
N GLY A 19 -15.54 16.78 -10.44
CA GLY A 19 -16.82 17.23 -11.01
C GLY A 19 -17.61 16.18 -11.79
N ASP A 20 -17.22 14.90 -11.74
CA ASP A 20 -17.85 13.79 -12.48
C ASP A 20 -17.91 14.00 -14.00
N MET A 21 -17.00 14.81 -14.54
CA MET A 21 -16.92 15.09 -15.99
C MET A 21 -16.08 14.05 -16.76
N ILE A 22 -15.25 13.29 -16.05
CA ILE A 22 -14.52 12.12 -16.59
C ILE A 22 -14.96 10.91 -15.77
N GLY A 23 -15.54 9.92 -16.44
CA GLY A 23 -15.87 8.63 -15.84
C GLY A 23 -14.59 7.86 -15.55
N VAL A 24 -14.24 7.74 -14.27
CA VAL A 24 -13.15 6.86 -13.79
C VAL A 24 -13.58 5.40 -13.66
N GLU A 25 -14.81 5.09 -14.07
CA GLU A 25 -15.42 3.76 -14.09
C GLU A 25 -15.32 3.08 -15.47
N GLU A 26 -15.02 3.81 -16.55
CA GLU A 26 -14.89 3.23 -17.89
C GLU A 26 -13.50 2.58 -18.06
N ASP A 27 -13.48 1.26 -18.25
CA ASP A 27 -12.26 0.42 -18.19
C ASP A 27 -11.11 0.89 -19.09
N PHE A 28 -11.41 1.40 -20.29
CA PHE A 28 -10.38 1.87 -21.24
C PHE A 28 -9.69 3.16 -20.76
N VAL A 29 -10.47 4.17 -20.35
CA VAL A 29 -9.93 5.44 -19.84
C VAL A 29 -9.27 5.23 -18.47
N ARG A 30 -9.81 4.30 -17.67
CA ARG A 30 -9.27 3.89 -16.38
C ARG A 30 -7.84 3.35 -16.50
N SER A 31 -7.60 2.44 -17.44
CA SER A 31 -6.27 1.82 -17.63
C SER A 31 -5.19 2.85 -17.97
N GLU A 32 -5.46 3.75 -18.92
CA GLU A 32 -4.49 4.79 -19.30
C GLU A 32 -4.23 5.79 -18.17
N VAL A 33 -5.29 6.24 -17.49
CA VAL A 33 -5.16 7.19 -16.37
C VAL A 33 -4.36 6.56 -15.24
N ASP A 34 -4.65 5.30 -14.88
CA ASP A 34 -3.95 4.59 -13.82
C ASP A 34 -2.47 4.40 -14.19
N ALA A 35 -2.14 4.07 -15.44
CA ALA A 35 -0.77 3.94 -15.92
C ALA A 35 0.04 5.23 -15.75
N PHE A 36 -0.50 6.34 -16.25
CA PHE A 36 0.16 7.63 -16.12
C PHE A 36 0.27 8.06 -14.65
N LEU A 37 -0.76 7.79 -13.86
CA LEU A 37 -0.81 8.20 -12.47
C LEU A 37 0.21 7.43 -11.63
N ALA A 38 0.33 6.11 -11.80
CA ALA A 38 1.32 5.26 -11.13
C ALA A 38 2.75 5.77 -11.36
N LEU A 39 3.08 6.15 -12.60
CA LEU A 39 4.39 6.75 -12.93
C LEU A 39 4.59 8.13 -12.28
N LEU A 40 3.56 8.97 -12.25
CA LEU A 40 3.64 10.32 -11.68
C LEU A 40 3.72 10.31 -10.14
N LEU A 41 3.21 9.27 -9.49
CA LEU A 41 3.41 9.04 -8.04
C LEU A 41 4.88 8.80 -7.68
N LEU A 42 5.71 8.41 -8.65
CA LEU A 42 7.16 8.28 -8.48
C LEU A 42 7.96 9.44 -9.09
N ASP A 43 7.31 10.50 -9.56
CA ASP A 43 8.01 11.58 -10.25
C ASP A 43 9.07 12.22 -9.33
N ARG A 44 10.22 12.59 -9.92
CA ARG A 44 11.33 13.21 -9.19
C ARG A 44 10.94 14.56 -8.58
N SER A 45 9.96 15.25 -9.17
CA SER A 45 9.42 16.51 -8.68
C SER A 45 8.38 16.26 -7.59
N GLU A 46 8.70 16.66 -6.35
CA GLU A 46 7.76 16.60 -5.21
C GLU A 46 6.42 17.27 -5.51
N LYS A 47 6.42 18.37 -6.28
CA LYS A 47 5.19 19.08 -6.65
C LYS A 47 4.29 18.26 -7.56
N VAL A 48 4.89 17.55 -8.53
CA VAL A 48 4.16 16.67 -9.45
C VAL A 48 3.66 15.46 -8.67
N ARG A 49 4.53 14.81 -7.90
CA ARG A 49 4.17 13.66 -7.05
C ARG A 49 3.04 13.96 -6.08
N ARG A 50 3.05 15.14 -5.44
CA ARG A 50 1.97 15.56 -4.53
C ARG A 50 0.66 15.84 -5.26
N ALA A 51 0.71 16.42 -6.46
CA ALA A 51 -0.50 16.63 -7.26
C ALA A 51 -1.08 15.31 -7.78
N ALA A 52 -0.22 14.40 -8.22
CA ALA A 52 -0.60 13.02 -8.57
C ALA A 52 -1.21 12.30 -7.35
N GLY A 53 -0.60 12.40 -6.17
CA GLY A 53 -1.12 11.83 -4.93
C GLY A 53 -2.52 12.31 -4.57
N LYS A 54 -2.82 13.61 -4.78
CA LYS A 54 -4.17 14.16 -4.60
C LYS A 54 -5.17 13.59 -5.58
N LEU A 55 -4.83 13.58 -6.88
CA LEU A 55 -5.70 13.02 -7.91
C LEU A 55 -5.98 11.53 -7.63
N ALA A 56 -4.93 10.76 -7.31
CA ALA A 56 -5.06 9.35 -6.94
C ALA A 56 -5.95 9.15 -5.72
N ALA A 57 -5.83 9.99 -4.68
CA ALA A 57 -6.70 9.91 -3.52
C ALA A 57 -8.17 10.15 -3.87
N VAL A 58 -8.47 11.12 -4.75
CA VAL A 58 -9.85 11.35 -5.23
C VAL A 58 -10.37 10.13 -5.98
N ILE A 59 -9.56 9.53 -6.87
CA ILE A 59 -9.95 8.35 -7.65
C ILE A 59 -10.20 7.14 -6.71
N VAL A 60 -9.25 6.87 -5.82
CA VAL A 60 -9.32 5.76 -4.85
C VAL A 60 -10.54 5.92 -3.94
N ASP A 61 -10.80 7.12 -3.43
CA ASP A 61 -11.97 7.38 -2.57
C ASP A 61 -13.29 7.17 -3.31
N LYS A 62 -13.37 7.57 -4.59
CA LYS A 62 -14.54 7.31 -5.44
C LYS A 62 -14.74 5.81 -5.68
N ARG A 63 -13.68 5.07 -6.01
CA ARG A 63 -13.74 3.62 -6.23
C ARG A 63 -14.16 2.87 -4.98
N ALA A 64 -13.53 3.15 -3.84
CA ALA A 64 -13.88 2.55 -2.57
C ALA A 64 -15.34 2.85 -2.18
N SER A 65 -15.81 4.08 -2.42
CA SER A 65 -17.20 4.47 -2.16
C SER A 65 -18.20 3.76 -3.08
N ALA A 66 -17.87 3.60 -4.36
CA ALA A 66 -18.71 2.88 -5.34
C ALA A 66 -18.84 1.40 -4.95
N GLN A 67 -17.72 0.73 -4.64
CA GLN A 67 -17.70 -0.66 -4.17
C GLN A 67 -18.52 -0.84 -2.89
N GLN A 68 -18.39 0.06 -1.92
CA GLN A 68 -19.19 0.02 -0.70
C GLN A 68 -20.69 0.14 -1.00
N GLN A 69 -21.09 1.06 -1.89
CA GLN A 69 -22.49 1.22 -2.27
C GLN A 69 -23.06 -0.02 -2.97
N GLU A 70 -22.28 -0.68 -3.83
CA GLU A 70 -22.70 -1.93 -4.48
C GLU A 70 -22.91 -3.05 -3.46
N GLN A 71 -21.98 -3.23 -2.52
CA GLN A 71 -22.09 -4.22 -1.45
C GLN A 71 -23.32 -3.96 -0.58
N GLU A 72 -23.58 -2.70 -0.24
CA GLU A 72 -24.78 -2.31 0.50
C GLU A 72 -26.07 -2.62 -0.26
N GLN A 73 -26.12 -2.34 -1.57
CA GLN A 73 -27.28 -2.65 -2.40
C GLN A 73 -27.53 -4.16 -2.47
N GLN A 74 -26.47 -4.97 -2.61
CA GLN A 74 -26.57 -6.43 -2.58
C GLN A 74 -27.02 -6.96 -1.20
N ALA A 75 -26.50 -6.39 -0.11
CA ALA A 75 -26.90 -6.74 1.25
C ALA A 75 -28.36 -6.37 1.55
N LYS A 76 -28.83 -5.20 1.07
CA LYS A 76 -30.23 -4.76 1.17
C LYS A 76 -31.17 -5.71 0.42
N ARG A 77 -30.74 -6.27 -0.73
CA ARG A 77 -31.48 -7.33 -1.46
C ARG A 77 -31.53 -8.67 -0.72
N ARG A 78 -30.56 -8.96 0.15
CA ARG A 78 -30.46 -10.23 0.92
C ARG A 78 -31.10 -10.20 2.31
N LYS A 79 -31.48 -9.03 2.85
CA LYS A 79 -32.06 -8.92 4.21
C LYS A 79 -33.51 -9.39 4.29
N LYS A 80 -33.70 -10.69 4.52
CA LYS A 80 -34.92 -11.30 5.09
C LYS A 80 -34.77 -11.33 6.62
N LYS A 81 -35.56 -10.50 7.33
CA LYS A 81 -35.83 -10.49 8.79
C LYS A 81 -34.70 -10.96 9.73
N SER A 82 -33.96 -10.03 10.36
CA SER A 82 -33.45 -10.28 11.71
C SER A 82 -33.61 -9.02 12.58
N GLY A 83 -34.47 -9.14 13.59
CA GLY A 83 -34.72 -8.12 14.60
C GLY A 83 -33.80 -8.38 15.80
N GLY A 84 -32.86 -7.47 16.04
CA GLY A 84 -32.00 -7.47 17.21
C GLY A 84 -31.40 -6.08 17.36
N ARG A 85 -32.07 -5.23 18.13
CA ARG A 85 -31.81 -3.79 18.26
C ARG A 85 -31.01 -3.57 19.56
N SER A 86 -29.89 -2.84 19.48
CA SER A 86 -29.33 -1.89 20.49
C SER A 86 -27.82 -1.98 20.70
N LYS A 87 -27.17 -3.14 20.56
CA LYS A 87 -25.69 -3.26 20.66
C LYS A 87 -24.98 -3.33 19.30
N LYS A 88 -25.78 -3.38 18.24
CA LYS A 88 -25.34 -3.68 16.87
C LYS A 88 -24.94 -2.44 16.06
N GLN A 89 -25.30 -1.23 16.50
CA GLN A 89 -25.08 -0.02 15.71
C GLN A 89 -23.62 0.45 15.70
N GLU A 90 -22.91 0.30 16.81
CA GLU A 90 -21.49 0.66 16.90
C GLU A 90 -20.63 -0.35 16.12
N GLU A 91 -20.92 -1.65 16.25
CA GLU A 91 -20.30 -2.71 15.44
C GLU A 91 -20.63 -2.58 13.94
N GLU A 92 -21.85 -2.14 13.58
CA GLU A 92 -22.22 -1.88 12.18
C GLU A 92 -21.48 -0.69 11.59
N ALA A 93 -21.29 0.40 12.35
CA ALA A 93 -20.52 1.56 11.90
C ALA A 93 -19.01 1.27 11.79
N GLU A 94 -18.47 0.48 12.71
CA GLU A 94 -17.08 0.02 12.65
C GLU A 94 -16.85 -0.88 11.43
N GLU A 95 -17.76 -1.81 11.15
CA GLU A 95 -17.67 -2.67 9.97
C GLU A 95 -17.82 -1.90 8.65
N GLU A 96 -18.69 -0.89 8.61
CA GLU A 96 -18.83 0.00 7.45
C GLU A 96 -17.51 0.75 7.18
N HIS A 97 -16.89 1.29 8.23
CA HIS A 97 -15.62 1.99 8.09
C HIS A 97 -14.47 1.03 7.73
N ALA A 98 -14.42 -0.17 8.31
CA ALA A 98 -13.47 -1.21 7.91
C ALA A 98 -13.64 -1.63 6.44
N ALA A 99 -14.88 -1.72 5.95
CA ALA A 99 -15.19 -2.02 4.55
C ALA A 99 -14.67 -0.92 3.62
N ARG A 100 -14.84 0.34 3.97
CA ARG A 100 -14.26 1.47 3.22
C ARG A 100 -12.74 1.38 3.16
N ILE A 101 -12.07 1.08 4.28
CA ILE A 101 -10.61 0.91 4.32
C ILE A 101 -10.16 -0.24 3.42
N ARG A 102 -10.89 -1.36 3.39
CA ARG A 102 -10.60 -2.47 2.47
C ARG A 102 -10.74 -2.05 1.01
N GLY A 103 -11.80 -1.33 0.66
CA GLY A 103 -11.98 -0.80 -0.70
C GLY A 103 -10.85 0.14 -1.11
N VAL A 104 -10.26 0.87 -0.16
CA VAL A 104 -9.05 1.67 -0.41
C VAL A 104 -7.83 0.80 -0.67
N PHE A 105 -7.62 -0.28 0.09
CA PHE A 105 -6.51 -1.21 -0.16
C PHE A 105 -6.58 -1.81 -1.56
N GLU A 106 -7.79 -2.22 -1.98
CA GLU A 106 -8.06 -2.78 -3.30
C GLU A 106 -7.83 -1.74 -4.39
N ALA A 107 -8.50 -0.58 -4.33
CA ALA A 107 -8.39 0.46 -5.34
C ALA A 107 -6.97 1.04 -5.46
N LEU A 108 -6.22 1.12 -4.37
CA LEU A 108 -4.83 1.55 -4.39
C LEU A 108 -3.89 0.44 -4.92
N GLY A 109 -4.18 -0.82 -4.61
CA GLY A 109 -3.51 -1.98 -5.18
C GLY A 109 -3.64 -1.99 -6.70
N GLU A 110 -4.87 -1.93 -7.23
CA GLU A 110 -5.13 -1.86 -8.67
C GLU A 110 -4.41 -0.69 -9.36
N LEU A 111 -4.42 0.49 -8.75
CA LEU A 111 -3.78 1.68 -9.31
C LEU A 111 -2.26 1.56 -9.39
N VAL A 112 -1.65 0.84 -8.45
CA VAL A 112 -0.19 0.69 -8.36
C VAL A 112 0.32 -0.57 -9.07
N GLU A 113 -0.50 -1.63 -9.16
CA GLU A 113 -0.15 -2.92 -9.77
C GLU A 113 -0.63 -3.04 -11.23
N GLY A 114 -1.89 -2.69 -11.51
CA GLY A 114 -2.57 -3.01 -12.77
C GLY A 114 -1.88 -2.49 -14.03
N PRO A 115 -1.43 -1.23 -14.07
CA PRO A 115 -0.74 -0.68 -15.24
C PRO A 115 0.75 -1.03 -15.37
N LEU A 116 1.32 -1.69 -14.35
CA LEU A 116 2.77 -1.92 -14.22
C LEU A 116 3.13 -3.40 -14.15
N SER A 117 2.13 -4.29 -14.15
CA SER A 117 2.33 -5.71 -14.42
C SER A 117 2.69 -5.89 -15.89
N PRO A 118 3.69 -6.71 -16.24
CA PRO A 118 3.88 -7.09 -17.64
C PRO A 118 2.57 -7.74 -18.10
N GLY A 119 1.92 -7.14 -19.10
CA GLY A 119 0.81 -7.79 -19.76
C GLY A 119 1.33 -9.11 -20.35
N ASP A 120 0.69 -10.22 -19.96
CA ASP A 120 0.66 -11.44 -20.77
C ASP A 120 -0.17 -11.16 -22.04
N GLU A 121 0.18 -10.11 -22.78
CA GLU A 121 -0.39 -9.85 -24.09
C GLU A 121 0.49 -10.58 -25.11
N ASP A 122 -0.14 -11.61 -25.66
CA ASP A 122 0.24 -12.45 -26.77
C ASP A 122 1.22 -11.77 -27.76
N GLU A 123 2.27 -12.52 -28.08
CA GLU A 123 3.17 -12.26 -29.19
C GLU A 123 2.39 -12.19 -30.51
N ASP A 124 1.82 -11.04 -30.89
CA ASP A 124 1.37 -10.80 -32.27
C ASP A 124 0.97 -9.31 -32.43
N GLU A 125 1.94 -8.43 -32.71
CA GLU A 125 1.71 -7.29 -33.62
C GLU A 125 3.04 -6.65 -34.04
N GLU A 126 3.59 -7.15 -35.15
CA GLU A 126 4.47 -6.37 -36.01
C GLU A 126 3.64 -5.25 -36.67
N ASN A 127 3.66 -4.00 -36.15
CA ASN A 127 3.71 -2.85 -37.06
C ASN A 127 4.00 -1.47 -36.46
N ASP A 128 4.72 -0.73 -37.31
CA ASP A 128 4.81 0.71 -37.50
C ASP A 128 5.54 1.59 -36.45
N GLY A 129 6.68 2.09 -36.90
CA GLY A 129 7.46 3.09 -36.20
C GLY A 129 6.86 4.47 -36.39
N THR A 130 6.21 5.01 -35.36
CA THR A 130 6.24 6.45 -35.03
C THR A 130 5.51 6.69 -33.71
N GLY A 131 6.27 6.78 -32.62
CA GLY A 131 5.73 7.14 -31.31
C GLY A 131 6.62 6.56 -30.24
N GLY A 132 7.15 7.39 -29.34
CA GLY A 132 8.03 6.92 -28.28
C GLY A 132 7.29 5.99 -27.35
N ASN A 133 7.39 4.68 -27.60
CA ASN A 133 7.05 3.65 -26.62
C ASN A 133 7.95 3.86 -25.42
N PHE A 134 7.37 4.42 -24.35
CA PHE A 134 7.84 4.14 -23.02
C PHE A 134 7.61 2.65 -22.83
N ASP A 135 8.68 1.87 -22.94
CA ASP A 135 8.67 0.43 -22.69
C ASP A 135 8.40 0.26 -21.18
N VAL A 136 7.12 0.16 -20.79
CA VAL A 136 6.67 -0.07 -19.41
C VAL A 136 6.83 -1.56 -19.09
N LYS A 137 8.07 -2.05 -19.16
CA LYS A 137 8.47 -3.40 -18.71
C LYS A 137 9.42 -3.30 -17.52
N ALA A 138 9.06 -2.44 -16.56
CA ALA A 138 9.77 -2.34 -15.30
C ALA A 138 8.93 -3.00 -14.22
N GLU A 139 9.28 -4.24 -13.84
CA GLU A 139 8.83 -4.82 -12.58
C GLU A 139 9.13 -3.82 -11.46
N MET A 140 8.07 -3.21 -10.94
CA MET A 140 8.18 -2.21 -9.90
C MET A 140 8.50 -2.95 -8.60
N SER A 141 9.65 -2.68 -7.99
CA SER A 141 9.98 -3.32 -6.70
C SER A 141 8.94 -2.95 -5.64
N THR A 142 8.72 -3.84 -4.68
CA THR A 142 7.82 -3.60 -3.53
C THR A 142 8.07 -2.23 -2.86
N ASP A 143 9.32 -1.78 -2.80
CA ASP A 143 9.68 -0.47 -2.24
C ASP A 143 9.10 0.71 -3.04
N LEU A 144 9.11 0.61 -4.37
CA LEU A 144 8.55 1.61 -5.26
C LEU A 144 7.02 1.64 -5.16
N GLN A 145 6.37 0.48 -5.05
CA GLN A 145 4.93 0.40 -4.82
C GLN A 145 4.54 1.07 -3.49
N VAL A 146 5.29 0.81 -2.42
CA VAL A 146 5.09 1.48 -1.12
C VAL A 146 5.32 2.98 -1.24
N ALA A 147 6.32 3.43 -2.00
CA ALA A 147 6.58 4.85 -2.23
C ALA A 147 5.42 5.53 -2.99
N ALA A 148 4.82 4.84 -3.96
CA ALA A 148 3.63 5.32 -4.65
C ALA A 148 2.45 5.45 -3.69
N CYS A 149 2.17 4.42 -2.87
CA CYS A 149 1.15 4.49 -1.82
C CYS A 149 1.40 5.64 -0.84
N ALA A 150 2.66 5.85 -0.42
CA ALA A 150 3.04 6.92 0.50
C ALA A 150 2.82 8.34 -0.08
N ALA A 151 2.81 8.49 -1.41
CA ALA A 151 2.42 9.75 -2.04
C ALA A 151 0.91 10.03 -1.99
N VAL A 152 0.08 8.98 -1.91
CA VAL A 152 -1.39 9.07 -1.88
C VAL A 152 -1.92 9.25 -0.45
N VAL A 153 -1.39 8.47 0.51
CA VAL A 153 -1.85 8.41 1.91
C VAL A 153 -2.05 9.78 2.58
N PRO A 154 -1.17 10.80 2.44
CA PRO A 154 -1.38 12.11 3.06
C PRO A 154 -2.66 12.83 2.61
N HIS A 155 -3.30 12.36 1.54
CA HIS A 155 -4.54 12.87 0.98
C HIS A 155 -5.76 12.02 1.34
N LEU A 156 -5.58 10.95 2.13
CA LEU A 156 -6.62 10.07 2.68
C LEU A 156 -6.53 10.06 4.22
N PRO A 157 -6.83 11.18 4.90
CA PRO A 157 -6.54 11.36 6.33
C PRO A 157 -7.24 10.33 7.24
N PHE A 158 -8.42 9.84 6.85
CA PHE A 158 -9.16 8.84 7.63
C PHE A 158 -8.39 7.52 7.84
N LEU A 159 -7.43 7.18 6.97
CA LEU A 159 -6.60 5.97 7.12
C LEU A 159 -5.71 6.01 8.37
N VAL A 160 -5.31 7.20 8.80
CA VAL A 160 -4.37 7.40 9.93
C VAL A 160 -5.06 7.96 11.19
N GLU A 161 -6.38 8.12 11.15
CA GLU A 161 -7.20 8.53 12.30
C GLU A 161 -7.41 7.38 13.28
N ASP A 162 -7.62 6.15 12.78
CA ASP A 162 -7.85 4.95 13.59
C ASP A 162 -6.94 3.79 13.15
N TRP A 163 -5.82 3.65 13.86
CA TRP A 163 -4.82 2.60 13.60
C TRP A 163 -5.32 1.21 13.96
N ASP A 164 -6.21 1.08 14.94
CA ASP A 164 -6.78 -0.21 15.33
C ASP A 164 -7.72 -0.71 14.22
N LEU A 165 -8.54 0.17 13.67
CA LEU A 165 -9.42 -0.14 12.56
C LEU A 165 -8.64 -0.46 11.28
N LEU A 166 -7.62 0.33 10.95
CA LEU A 166 -6.73 0.07 9.82
C LEU A 166 -6.10 -1.33 9.93
N ALA A 167 -5.65 -1.71 11.13
CA ALA A 167 -5.03 -3.01 11.36
C ALA A 167 -6.04 -4.16 11.33
N LYS A 168 -7.26 -3.96 11.84
CA LYS A 168 -8.37 -4.93 11.72
C LYS A 168 -8.75 -5.15 10.26
N ALA A 169 -8.85 -4.08 9.46
CA ALA A 169 -9.13 -4.16 8.03
C ALA A 169 -8.05 -4.99 7.31
N ALA A 170 -6.76 -4.73 7.59
CA ALA A 170 -5.66 -5.49 6.99
C ALA A 170 -5.66 -6.98 7.41
N LEU A 171 -6.09 -7.29 8.64
CA LEU A 171 -6.26 -8.68 9.10
C LEU A 171 -7.45 -9.39 8.46
N SER A 172 -8.44 -8.65 7.98
CA SER A 172 -9.65 -9.20 7.37
C SER A 172 -9.48 -9.56 5.89
N CYS A 173 -8.41 -9.07 5.24
CA CYS A 173 -8.00 -9.49 3.90
C CYS A 173 -7.65 -10.98 3.91
N ALA A 174 -8.37 -11.76 3.09
CA ALA A 174 -8.29 -13.21 3.11
C ALA A 174 -7.25 -13.69 2.09
N GLU A 175 -7.34 -13.18 0.88
CA GLU A 175 -6.47 -13.57 -0.22
C GLU A 175 -5.05 -13.01 -0.03
N GLU A 176 -4.09 -13.63 -0.72
CA GLU A 176 -2.68 -13.26 -0.60
C GLU A 176 -2.43 -11.86 -1.19
N ASP A 177 -2.96 -11.59 -2.38
CA ASP A 177 -2.82 -10.32 -3.10
C ASP A 177 -3.49 -9.16 -2.34
N GLU A 178 -4.70 -9.40 -1.82
CA GLU A 178 -5.40 -8.43 -0.95
C GLU A 178 -4.57 -8.08 0.29
N ARG A 179 -3.93 -9.08 0.90
CA ARG A 179 -3.04 -8.86 2.05
C ARG A 179 -1.81 -8.07 1.66
N GLU A 180 -1.27 -8.29 0.47
CA GLU A 180 -0.11 -7.55 -0.01
C GLU A 180 -0.44 -6.07 -0.23
N GLY A 181 -1.57 -5.77 -0.89
CA GLY A 181 -2.09 -4.41 -1.05
C GLY A 181 -2.37 -3.72 0.28
N ALA A 182 -2.99 -4.43 1.22
CA ALA A 182 -3.23 -3.93 2.57
C ALA A 182 -1.90 -3.60 3.29
N LEU A 183 -0.92 -4.51 3.27
CA LEU A 183 0.37 -4.31 3.92
C LEU A 183 1.18 -3.18 3.30
N ARG A 184 1.14 -3.02 1.97
CA ARG A 184 1.73 -1.87 1.26
C ARG A 184 1.13 -0.57 1.75
N THR A 185 -0.20 -0.51 1.85
CA THR A 185 -0.91 0.68 2.30
C THR A 185 -0.63 0.99 3.78
N VAL A 186 -0.63 -0.02 4.66
CA VAL A 186 -0.30 0.16 6.08
C VAL A 186 1.14 0.64 6.23
N LEU A 187 2.10 0.06 5.51
CA LEU A 187 3.49 0.50 5.57
C LEU A 187 3.64 1.95 5.07
N ALA A 188 2.95 2.31 4.01
CA ALA A 188 2.88 3.69 3.53
C ALA A 188 2.29 4.66 4.58
N CYS A 189 1.23 4.24 5.29
CA CYS A 189 0.65 5.00 6.40
C CYS A 189 1.66 5.23 7.52
N VAL A 190 2.35 4.17 7.95
CA VAL A 190 3.36 4.27 9.02
C VAL A 190 4.51 5.19 8.59
N ARG A 191 5.02 5.04 7.37
CA ARG A 191 6.10 5.89 6.84
C ARG A 191 5.68 7.36 6.74
N ALA A 192 4.50 7.64 6.19
CA ALA A 192 3.98 9.01 6.09
C ALA A 192 3.80 9.65 7.48
N ASN A 193 3.32 8.87 8.45
CA ASN A 193 3.22 9.31 9.84
C ASN A 193 4.61 9.59 10.45
N ASN A 194 5.59 8.69 10.27
CA ASN A 194 6.95 8.85 10.78
C ASN A 194 7.66 10.07 10.16
N GLU A 195 7.48 10.31 8.86
CA GLU A 195 8.03 11.47 8.14
C GLU A 195 7.46 12.80 8.66
N ALA A 196 6.14 12.88 8.85
CA ALA A 196 5.48 14.08 9.36
C ALA A 196 6.02 14.50 10.74
N HIS A 197 6.47 13.54 11.55
CA HIS A 197 6.87 13.74 12.93
C HIS A 197 8.39 13.81 13.16
N SER A 198 9.19 13.20 12.28
CA SER A 198 10.66 13.22 12.41
C SER A 198 11.25 14.60 12.13
N GLY A 199 10.49 15.53 11.51
CA GLY A 199 10.99 16.84 11.07
C GLY A 199 12.16 16.75 10.08
N SER A 200 12.53 15.53 9.69
CA SER A 200 13.56 15.19 8.74
C SER A 200 12.88 15.19 7.39
N GLY A 201 12.81 16.38 6.78
CA GLY A 201 12.73 16.47 5.32
C GLY A 201 14.01 15.90 4.73
N SER A 202 14.18 14.58 4.77
CA SER A 202 15.20 13.87 4.01
C SER A 202 14.64 13.58 2.63
N HIS A 203 14.33 14.64 1.89
CA HIS A 203 14.10 14.53 0.45
C HIS A 203 15.04 15.51 -0.24
N GLY A 204 15.93 14.92 -1.03
CA GLY A 204 17.10 15.55 -1.62
C GLY A 204 16.77 16.85 -2.37
N GLY A 205 17.64 17.84 -2.14
CA GLY A 205 17.85 18.93 -3.08
C GLY A 205 17.01 20.19 -2.87
N ARG A 206 17.25 20.94 -1.78
CA ARG A 206 17.48 22.40 -1.85
C ARG A 206 17.80 23.01 -0.48
N LYS A 207 18.82 23.88 -0.48
CA LYS A 207 19.17 24.81 0.59
C LYS A 207 17.96 25.65 1.00
N GLY A 208 17.58 25.62 2.27
CA GLY A 208 16.57 26.54 2.81
C GLY A 208 16.28 26.32 4.30
N GLY A 209 17.06 26.94 5.17
CA GLY A 209 16.71 27.22 6.57
C GLY A 209 16.52 26.03 7.51
N LYS A 210 17.53 25.77 8.37
CA LYS A 210 17.39 24.96 9.59
C LYS A 210 16.27 25.53 10.47
N ARG A 211 15.02 25.10 10.29
CA ARG A 211 13.99 25.21 11.32
C ARG A 211 14.23 24.06 12.29
N LYS A 212 14.85 24.35 13.43
CA LYS A 212 14.92 23.42 14.57
C LYS A 212 13.49 23.01 14.90
N GLY A 213 13.10 21.77 14.57
CA GLY A 213 11.90 21.16 15.14
C GLY A 213 12.03 21.25 16.66
N GLY A 214 11.07 21.92 17.31
CA GLY A 214 11.07 22.06 18.76
C GLY A 214 10.92 20.69 19.43
N ALA A 215 11.38 20.57 20.69
CA ALA A 215 11.24 19.35 21.48
C ALA A 215 9.79 18.81 21.53
N GLY A 216 8.78 19.68 21.37
CA GLY A 216 7.38 19.28 21.28
C GLY A 216 7.00 18.48 20.02
N ALA A 217 7.63 18.74 18.87
CA ALA A 217 7.38 17.98 17.63
C ALA A 217 7.99 16.57 17.72
N ALA A 218 9.19 16.46 18.31
CA ALA A 218 9.83 15.17 18.58
C ALA A 218 9.04 14.34 19.61
N ALA A 219 8.49 14.98 20.65
CA ALA A 219 7.65 14.29 21.64
C ALA A 219 6.30 13.82 21.06
N ALA A 220 5.64 14.65 20.24
CA ALA A 220 4.42 14.26 19.52
C ALA A 220 4.70 13.10 18.55
N GLY A 221 5.86 13.12 17.88
CA GLY A 221 6.32 12.02 17.05
C GLY A 221 6.57 10.73 17.80
N ALA A 222 7.27 10.81 18.93
CA ALA A 222 7.51 9.66 19.77
C ALA A 222 6.20 9.03 20.27
N ALA A 223 5.23 9.84 20.69
CA ALA A 223 3.91 9.38 21.11
C ALA A 223 3.09 8.77 19.95
N SER A 224 3.19 9.34 18.75
CA SER A 224 2.55 8.81 17.55
C SER A 224 3.11 7.45 17.15
N ILE A 225 4.45 7.28 17.12
CA ILE A 225 5.09 6.00 16.81
C ILE A 225 4.74 4.93 17.86
N GLU A 226 4.65 5.31 19.14
CA GLU A 226 4.20 4.39 20.19
C GLU A 226 2.77 3.95 19.93
N HIS A 227 1.85 4.87 19.66
CA HIS A 227 0.46 4.54 19.35
C HIS A 227 0.34 3.57 18.16
N VAL A 228 1.03 3.87 17.05
CA VAL A 228 1.10 3.00 15.86
C VAL A 228 1.65 1.62 16.21
N THR A 229 2.75 1.56 16.97
CA THR A 229 3.38 0.30 17.38
C THR A 229 2.42 -0.55 18.21
N LEU A 230 1.66 0.08 19.11
CA LEU A 230 0.72 -0.61 19.99
C LEU A 230 -0.48 -1.17 19.22
N ALA A 231 -1.04 -0.40 18.29
CA ALA A 231 -2.15 -0.85 17.44
C ALA A 231 -1.71 -2.02 16.52
N LEU A 232 -0.50 -1.96 15.98
CA LEU A 232 0.00 -2.95 15.02
C LEU A 232 0.67 -4.19 15.65
N ALA A 233 1.05 -4.17 16.94
CA ALA A 233 1.80 -5.26 17.58
C ALA A 233 1.12 -6.63 17.45
N GLN A 234 -0.17 -6.72 17.79
CA GLN A 234 -0.93 -7.96 17.68
C GLN A 234 -1.22 -8.33 16.21
N PRO A 235 -1.75 -7.42 15.36
CA PRO A 235 -1.98 -7.69 13.95
C PRO A 235 -0.74 -8.18 13.18
N VAL A 236 0.40 -7.52 13.34
CA VAL A 236 1.66 -7.92 12.67
C VAL A 236 2.06 -9.33 13.10
N SER A 237 1.95 -9.68 14.39
CA SER A 237 2.22 -11.04 14.86
C SER A 237 1.31 -12.08 14.20
N VAL A 238 0.03 -11.77 13.98
CA VAL A 238 -0.93 -12.67 13.32
C VAL A 238 -0.61 -12.79 11.83
N LEU A 239 -0.27 -11.69 11.16
CA LEU A 239 0.09 -11.69 9.75
C LEU A 239 1.38 -12.49 9.49
N PHE A 240 2.40 -12.36 10.34
CA PHE A 240 3.59 -13.21 10.29
C PHE A 240 3.27 -14.70 10.44
N ALA A 241 2.35 -15.05 11.35
CA ALA A 241 1.93 -16.43 11.53
C ALA A 241 1.18 -16.97 10.31
N ARG A 242 0.37 -16.13 9.63
CA ARG A 242 -0.32 -16.49 8.37
C ARG A 242 0.65 -16.65 7.19
N CYS A 243 1.75 -15.92 7.18
CA CYS A 243 2.78 -16.03 6.14
C CYS A 243 3.77 -17.17 6.38
N LYS A 244 3.63 -17.91 7.49
CA LYS A 244 4.52 -19.03 7.80
C LYS A 244 4.40 -20.12 6.73
N GLY A 245 5.49 -20.31 5.97
CA GLY A 245 5.55 -21.29 4.88
C GLY A 245 5.10 -20.76 3.52
N SER A 246 4.64 -19.50 3.43
CA SER A 246 4.46 -18.83 2.13
C SER A 246 5.84 -18.56 1.51
N ARG A 247 5.91 -18.71 0.18
CA ARG A 247 7.10 -18.35 -0.62
C ARG A 247 7.02 -16.92 -1.15
N ASN A 248 5.99 -16.16 -0.78
CA ASN A 248 5.82 -14.79 -1.23
C ASN A 248 6.85 -13.87 -0.55
N ALA A 249 7.85 -13.48 -1.36
CA ALA A 249 8.94 -12.60 -0.93
C ALA A 249 8.46 -11.17 -0.68
N ALA A 250 7.45 -10.68 -1.43
CA ALA A 250 6.92 -9.33 -1.28
C ALA A 250 6.21 -9.17 0.07
N LEU A 251 5.34 -10.10 0.46
CA LEU A 251 4.69 -10.12 1.78
C LEU A 251 5.71 -10.14 2.93
N THR A 252 6.74 -10.97 2.81
CA THR A 252 7.82 -11.04 3.82
C THR A 252 8.57 -9.71 3.91
N SER A 253 8.87 -9.10 2.76
CA SER A 253 9.55 -7.81 2.67
C SER A 253 8.72 -6.70 3.34
N LEU A 254 7.42 -6.64 3.04
CA LEU A 254 6.50 -5.65 3.62
C LEU A 254 6.36 -5.80 5.13
N LEU A 255 6.17 -7.02 5.62
CA LEU A 255 6.09 -7.30 7.06
C LEU A 255 7.39 -6.97 7.79
N SER A 256 8.53 -7.24 7.16
CA SER A 256 9.85 -6.85 7.71
C SER A 256 10.01 -5.33 7.70
N GLY A 257 9.57 -4.65 6.64
CA GLY A 257 9.54 -3.20 6.54
C GLY A 257 8.71 -2.57 7.66
N LEU A 258 7.52 -3.12 7.96
CA LEU A 258 6.70 -2.66 9.08
C LEU A 258 7.41 -2.79 10.42
N LEU A 259 8.09 -3.91 10.69
CA LEU A 259 8.85 -4.08 11.93
C LEU A 259 9.97 -3.05 12.07
N CYS A 260 10.63 -2.68 10.97
CA CYS A 260 11.68 -1.66 10.97
C CYS A 260 11.15 -0.26 11.33
N GLU A 261 9.87 0.02 11.09
CA GLU A 261 9.23 1.29 11.42
C GLU A 261 8.63 1.33 12.85
N MET A 262 8.58 0.18 13.54
CA MET A 262 7.99 0.04 14.87
C MET A 262 9.00 0.22 16.01
N LYS A 263 8.54 0.70 17.17
CA LYS A 263 9.33 0.74 18.41
C LYS A 263 9.36 -0.63 19.10
N LEU A 264 10.28 -1.49 18.68
CA LEU A 264 10.36 -2.88 19.17
C LEU A 264 10.53 -3.01 20.70
N GLU A 265 11.13 -2.01 21.36
CA GLU A 265 11.27 -1.94 22.82
C GLU A 265 9.92 -2.02 23.56
N LEU A 266 8.82 -1.59 22.92
CA LEU A 266 7.48 -1.66 23.49
C LEU A 266 6.98 -3.09 23.70
N PHE A 267 7.46 -4.06 22.91
CA PHE A 267 7.11 -5.47 23.13
C PHE A 267 7.62 -5.96 24.48
N VAL A 268 8.80 -5.52 24.90
CA VAL A 268 9.37 -5.85 26.21
C VAL A 268 8.66 -5.06 27.31
N ALA A 269 8.47 -3.75 27.12
CA ALA A 269 7.80 -2.89 28.11
C ALA A 269 6.38 -3.38 28.46
N ARG A 270 5.69 -4.03 27.52
CA ARG A 270 4.31 -4.55 27.70
C ARG A 270 4.23 -6.03 28.03
N ARG A 271 5.36 -6.72 28.23
CA ARG A 271 5.40 -8.17 28.48
C ARG A 271 4.79 -9.00 27.33
N GLU A 272 5.02 -8.54 26.10
CA GLU A 272 4.61 -9.21 24.87
C GLU A 272 5.79 -9.94 24.20
N GLU A 273 6.81 -10.33 24.98
CA GLU A 273 8.03 -10.98 24.47
C GLU A 273 7.74 -12.30 23.76
N ALA A 274 6.65 -12.98 24.15
CA ALA A 274 6.19 -14.20 23.49
C ALA A 274 5.75 -13.94 22.04
N LYS A 275 5.04 -12.82 21.78
CA LYS A 275 4.63 -12.41 20.43
C LYS A 275 5.84 -12.03 19.60
N PHE A 276 6.73 -11.22 20.18
CA PHE A 276 7.98 -10.84 19.53
C PHE A 276 8.84 -12.07 19.19
N SER A 277 8.97 -13.02 20.11
CA SER A 277 9.66 -14.30 19.87
C SER A 277 9.00 -15.12 18.76
N SER A 278 7.67 -15.07 18.63
CA SER A 278 6.95 -15.73 17.54
C SER A 278 7.26 -15.09 16.19
N ILE A 279 7.28 -13.76 16.12
CA ILE A 279 7.67 -13.00 14.93
C ILE A 279 9.10 -13.36 14.51
N LEU A 280 10.06 -13.32 15.44
CA LEU A 280 11.46 -13.66 15.17
C LEU A 280 11.61 -15.11 14.68
N ARG A 281 10.87 -16.06 15.26
CA ARG A 281 10.87 -17.45 14.78
C ARG A 281 10.35 -17.57 13.35
N CYS A 282 9.27 -16.86 13.02
CA CYS A 282 8.74 -16.84 11.65
C CYS A 282 9.77 -16.27 10.66
N LEU A 283 10.45 -15.18 11.02
CA LEU A 283 11.52 -14.60 10.18
C LEU A 283 12.68 -15.57 9.95
N VAL A 284 13.11 -16.29 10.99
CA VAL A 284 14.16 -17.32 10.87
C VAL A 284 13.70 -18.47 9.97
N ASP A 285 12.47 -18.94 10.14
CA ASP A 285 11.89 -20.02 9.32
C ASP A 285 11.80 -19.62 7.85
N ILE A 286 11.39 -18.38 7.56
CA ILE A 286 11.34 -17.83 6.19
C ILE A 286 12.76 -17.71 5.61
N GLY A 287 13.71 -17.15 6.37
CA GLY A 287 15.10 -17.02 5.93
C GLY A 287 15.75 -18.36 5.61
N ARG A 288 15.49 -19.40 6.41
CA ARG A 288 15.96 -20.77 6.16
C ARG A 288 15.33 -21.38 4.92
N SER A 289 14.03 -21.18 4.72
CA SER A 289 13.30 -21.70 3.56
C SER A 289 13.82 -21.09 2.26
N ASN A 290 14.10 -19.78 2.26
CA ASN A 290 14.65 -19.07 1.10
C ASN A 290 16.10 -19.50 0.81
N ALA A 291 16.93 -19.70 1.84
CA ALA A 291 18.29 -20.19 1.68
C ALA A 291 18.34 -21.63 1.12
N ALA A 292 17.44 -22.50 1.57
CA ALA A 292 17.30 -23.86 1.05
C ALA A 292 16.90 -23.87 -0.43
N ALA A 293 15.95 -23.01 -0.83
CA ALA A 293 15.55 -22.86 -2.23
C ALA A 293 16.72 -22.41 -3.13
N ALA A 294 17.51 -21.42 -2.68
CA ALA A 294 18.69 -20.93 -3.40
C ALA A 294 19.79 -21.99 -3.56
N SER A 295 19.95 -22.88 -2.57
CA SER A 295 20.90 -24.00 -2.68
C SER A 295 20.43 -25.08 -3.66
N SER A 296 19.11 -25.33 -3.76
CA SER A 296 18.57 -26.33 -4.69
C SER A 296 18.54 -25.90 -6.16
N SER A 297 18.51 -24.60 -6.46
CA SER A 297 18.60 -24.08 -7.83
C SER A 297 20.03 -24.05 -8.39
N SER A 298 21.03 -24.22 -7.52
CA SER A 298 22.46 -24.14 -7.89
C SER A 298 23.06 -25.49 -8.31
N ASP A 299 22.32 -26.60 -8.12
CA ASP A 299 22.84 -27.97 -8.28
C ASP A 299 22.43 -28.66 -9.61
N ASN A 300 21.72 -27.96 -10.49
CA ASN A 300 21.23 -28.51 -11.78
C ASN A 300 22.07 -28.11 -13.02
N GLY A 301 23.24 -27.50 -12.83
CA GLY A 301 24.09 -26.99 -13.93
C GLY A 301 25.32 -27.83 -14.28
N GLY A 302 25.49 -29.02 -13.71
CA GLY A 302 26.75 -29.78 -13.78
C GLY A 302 26.58 -31.24 -14.11
N GLY A 303 26.25 -31.57 -15.36
CA GLY A 303 26.50 -32.92 -15.86
C GLY A 303 25.60 -33.35 -17.01
N ASP A 304 26.00 -33.04 -18.24
CA ASP A 304 26.05 -34.09 -19.29
C ASP A 304 26.95 -33.66 -20.44
N SER A 305 28.13 -34.27 -20.52
CA SER A 305 28.76 -34.61 -21.79
C SER A 305 29.59 -35.85 -21.53
N THR A 306 28.88 -36.97 -21.43
CA THR A 306 29.47 -38.29 -21.54
C THR A 306 30.08 -38.47 -22.94
N VAL A 307 31.37 -38.81 -22.93
CA VAL A 307 32.08 -39.73 -23.83
C VAL A 307 31.18 -40.48 -24.83
N ASP A 308 31.38 -40.20 -26.12
CA ASP A 308 31.83 -41.17 -27.14
C ASP A 308 32.49 -40.44 -28.33
#